data_AF-A0A371GI51-F1
#
_entry.id   AF-A0A371GI51-F1
#
_cell.length_a   1.000
_cell.length_b   1.000
_cell.length_c   1.000
_cell.angle_alpha   90.00
_cell.angle_beta   90.00
_cell.angle_gamma   90.00
#
_symmetry.space_group_name_H-M   'P 1'
#
loop_
_entity.id
_entity.type
_entity.pdbx_description
1 polymer ?
#
loop_
_entity_poly.entity_id
_entity_poly.type
_entity_poly.pdbx_seq_one_letter_code
_entity_poly.pdbx_strand_id
1 'polypeptide(L)' 'MEKPLKIYCDNNLAILYSKNNRTSTKSKFRHQVFEHMGTSFMLSDPLTKGLIPKVFHEKTVHMGIAQ' A
#
# COMPACT_ATOMS: atom_id res chain seq x y z
N MET A 1 -14.35 19.16 -8.25
CA MET A 1 -12.95 18.70 -8.10
C MET A 1 -12.98 17.30 -7.54
N GLU A 2 -12.31 16.34 -8.17
CA GLU A 2 -12.25 14.97 -7.65
C GLU A 2 -11.34 14.90 -6.43
N LYS A 3 -11.77 14.17 -5.40
CA LYS A 3 -10.95 13.88 -4.24
C LYS A 3 -9.78 12.99 -4.69
N PRO A 4 -8.53 13.32 -4.36
CA PRO A 4 -7.40 12.51 -4.78
C PRO A 4 -7.47 11.11 -4.17
N LEU A 5 -7.10 10.10 -4.96
CA LEU A 5 -7.09 8.70 -4.53
C LEU A 5 -5.96 8.49 -3.52
N LYS A 6 -6.27 7.88 -2.36
CA LYS A 6 -5.26 7.51 -1.38
C LYS A 6 -4.70 6.13 -1.69
N ILE A 7 -3.37 6.01 -1.72
CA ILE A 7 -2.63 4.77 -1.91
C ILE A 7 -1.79 4.51 -0.67
N TYR A 8 -1.92 3.30 -0.13
CA TYR A 8 -1.18 2.85 1.04
C TYR A 8 0.01 1.99 0.62
N CYS A 9 1.17 2.22 1.24
CA CYS A 9 2.39 1.44 1.00
C CYS A 9 3.21 1.32 2.30
N ASP A 10 3.82 0.17 2.54
CA ASP A 10 4.70 -0.09 3.69
C ASP A 10 6.18 0.20 3.38
N ASN A 11 6.49 0.53 2.12
CA ASN A 11 7.83 0.91 1.71
C ASN A 11 8.03 2.43 1.86
N ASN A 12 8.75 2.81 2.92
CA ASN A 12 9.12 4.20 3.18
C ASN A 12 9.88 4.87 2.02
N LEU A 13 10.70 4.13 1.27
CA LEU A 13 11.40 4.68 0.10
C LEU A 13 10.41 5.05 -1.00
N ALA A 14 9.40 4.21 -1.25
CA ALA A 14 8.37 4.49 -2.25
C ALA A 14 7.57 5.76 -1.89
N ILE A 15 7.22 5.92 -0.60
CA ILE A 15 6.59 7.15 -0.09
C ILE A 15 7.49 8.36 -0.32
N LEU A 16 8.79 8.26 -0.01
CA LEU A 16 9.74 9.35 -0.22
C LEU A 16 9.88 9.73 -1.70
N TYR A 17 10.00 8.75 -2.60
CA TYR A 17 10.08 8.97 -4.04
C TYR A 17 8.78 9.56 -4.61
N SER A 18 7.61 9.15 -4.12
CA SER A 18 6.33 9.72 -4.56
C SER A 18 6.16 11.20 -4.20
N LYS A 19 6.80 11.64 -3.10
CA LYS A 19 6.79 13.03 -2.64
C LYS A 19 7.79 13.91 -3.39
N ASN A 20 8.73 13.32 -4.12
CA ASN A 20 9.62 14.04 -5.03
C ASN A 20 8.81 14.49 -6.25
N ASN A 21 8.21 15.67 -6.10
CA ASN A 21 7.29 16.42 -6.94
C ASN A 21 7.73 16.73 -8.39
N ARG A 22 8.62 15.93 -9.00
CA ARG A 22 8.90 15.99 -10.44
C ARG A 22 7.76 15.33 -11.21
N THR A 23 6.59 15.96 -11.16
CA THR A 23 5.40 15.48 -11.87
C THR A 23 5.62 15.64 -13.36
N SER A 24 5.93 14.55 -14.05
CA SER A 24 5.80 14.47 -15.50
C SER A 24 4.32 14.70 -15.85
N THR A 25 4.03 15.70 -16.69
CA THR A 25 2.68 16.09 -17.12
C THR A 25 1.89 14.96 -17.76
N LYS A 26 2.56 13.85 -18.16
CA LYS A 26 1.96 12.65 -18.76
C LYS A 26 1.68 11.51 -17.76
N SER A 27 2.00 11.70 -16.48
CA SER A 27 1.76 10.67 -15.47
C SER A 27 0.26 10.56 -15.14
N LYS A 28 -0.30 9.34 -15.20
CA LYS A 28 -1.68 9.05 -14.74
C LYS A 28 -1.85 9.25 -13.22
N PHE A 29 -0.76 9.52 -12.50
CA PHE A 29 -0.68 9.54 -11.04
C PHE A 29 -0.80 10.94 -10.42
N ARG A 30 -1.23 11.97 -11.18
CA ARG A 30 -1.24 13.38 -10.74
C ARG A 30 -2.20 13.68 -9.57
N HIS A 31 -3.18 12.82 -9.30
CA HIS A 31 -4.17 12.99 -8.22
C HIS A 31 -4.15 11.84 -7.22
N GLN A 32 -2.96 11.33 -6.89
CA GLN A 32 -2.81 10.26 -5.89
C GLN A 32 -1.98 10.75 -4.69
N VAL A 33 -2.46 10.43 -3.49
CA VAL A 33 -1.78 10.71 -2.22
C VAL A 33 -1.24 9.39 -1.69
N PHE A 34 0.05 9.33 -1.40
CA PHE A 34 0.70 8.15 -0.87
C PHE A 34 0.88 8.28 0.65
N GLU A 35 0.37 7.30 1.40
CA GLU A 35 0.45 7.23 2.86
C GLU A 35 1.16 5.94 3.30
N HIS A 36 1.98 6.04 4.34
CA HIS A 36 2.62 4.87 4.92
C HIS A 36 1.59 4.05 5.73
N MET A 37 1.55 2.75 5.50
CA MET A 37 0.76 1.78 6.27
C MET A 37 1.67 0.67 6.74
N GLY A 38 1.60 0.30 8.01
CA GLY A 38 2.42 -0.79 8.54
C GLY A 38 2.13 -2.10 7.80
N THR A 39 3.18 -2.91 7.55
CA THR A 39 3.07 -4.16 6.81
C THR A 39 1.96 -5.06 7.34
N SER A 40 1.74 -5.15 8.65
CA SER A 40 0.66 -5.97 9.27
C SER A 40 -0.76 -5.60 8.81
N PHE A 41 -0.98 -4.37 8.36
CA PHE A 41 -2.26 -3.88 7.85
C PHE A 41 -2.34 -3.91 6.32
N MET A 42 -1.25 -4.20 5.62
CA MET A 42 -1.21 -4.18 4.16
C MET A 42 -1.73 -5.49 3.57
N LEU A 43 -2.86 -5.40 2.84
CA LEU A 43 -3.52 -6.50 2.15
C LEU A 43 -2.75 -7.01 0.93
N SER A 44 -1.96 -6.14 0.26
CA SER A 44 -1.26 -6.54 -0.96
C SER A 44 -0.22 -7.63 -0.68
N ASP A 45 0.41 -7.59 0.49
CA ASP A 45 1.48 -8.52 0.84
C ASP A 45 1.01 -9.97 0.88
N PRO A 46 -0.06 -10.33 1.62
CA PRO A 46 -0.65 -11.67 1.54
C PRO A 46 -1.13 -12.07 0.15
N LEU A 47 -1.59 -11.11 -0.66
CA LEU A 47 -2.20 -11.38 -1.97
C LEU A 47 -1.18 -11.48 -3.11
N THR A 48 0.00 -10.90 -2.96
CA THR A 48 1.03 -10.84 -4.01
C THR A 48 2.29 -11.61 -3.67
N LYS A 49 2.55 -11.86 -2.37
CA LYS A 49 3.70 -12.64 -1.92
C LYS A 49 3.22 -14.03 -1.51
N GLY A 50 3.93 -15.05 -1.95
CA GLY A 50 3.73 -16.42 -1.47
C GLY A 50 4.18 -16.52 -0.01
N LEU A 51 3.29 -16.14 0.92
CA LEU A 51 3.56 -16.23 2.35
C LEU A 51 3.45 -17.70 2.81
N ILE A 52 4.28 -18.06 3.79
CA ILE A 52 4.15 -19.33 4.49
C ILE A 52 2.73 -19.40 5.10
N PRO A 53 1.99 -20.53 4.98
CA PRO A 53 0.58 -20.62 5.39
C PRO A 53 0.30 -20.10 6.81
N LYS A 54 1.21 -20.35 7.76
CA LYS A 54 1.08 -19.85 9.14
C LYS A 54 1.08 -18.33 9.21
N VAL A 55 2.03 -17.68 8.54
CA VAL A 55 2.16 -16.22 8.49
C VAL A 55 0.98 -15.59 7.76
N PHE A 56 0.51 -16.24 6.68
CA PHE A 56 -0.69 -15.81 5.98
C PHE A 56 -1.91 -15.84 6.91
N HIS A 57 -2.12 -16.95 7.63
CA HIS A 57 -3.24 -17.11 8.56
C HIS A 57 -3.23 -16.06 9.68
N GLU A 58 -2.10 -15.90 10.38
CA GLU A 58 -1.94 -14.88 11.43
C GLU A 58 -2.26 -13.47 10.90
N LYS A 59 -1.84 -13.18 9.66
CA LYS A 59 -2.09 -11.89 9.02
C LYS A 59 -3.55 -11.71 8.59
N THR A 60 -4.23 -12.77 8.14
CA THR A 60 -5.69 -12.71 7.86
C THR A 60 -6.53 -12.54 9.12
N VAL A 61 -6.11 -13.12 10.25
CA VAL A 61 -6.77 -12.94 11.55
C VAL A 61 -6.59 -11.52 12.07
N HIS A 62 -5.36 -10.98 12.00
CA HIS A 62 -5.09 -9.58 12.39
C HIS A 62 -5.91 -8.57 11.56
N MET A 63 -6.23 -8.89 10.31
CA MET A 63 -7.08 -8.08 9.45
C MET A 63 -8.58 -8.37 9.58
N GLY A 64 -8.98 -9.34 10.42
CA GLY A 64 -10.38 -9.71 10.62
C GLY A 64 -11.03 -10.41 9.42
N ILE A 65 -10.23 -10.98 8.51
CA ILE A 65 -10.71 -11.68 7.31
C ILE A 65 -11.03 -13.15 7.63
N ALA A 66 -10.31 -13.74 8.57
CA ALA A 66 -10.52 -15.10 9.06
C ALA A 66 -10.65 -15.09 10.59
N GLN A 67 -11.41 -16.03 11.13
CA GLN A 67 -11.56 -16.30 12.57
C GLN A 67 -10.85 -17.59 12.95
#